data_AF-A0A7X7F7H8-F1
#
_entry.id   AF-A0A7X7F7H8-F1
#
_cell.length_a   1.000
_cell.length_b   1.000
_cell.length_c   1.000
_cell.angle_alpha   90.00
_cell.angle_beta   90.00
_cell.angle_gamma   90.00
#
_symmetry.space_group_name_H-M   'P 1'
#
loop_
_entity.id
_entity.type
_entity.pdbx_description
1 polymer ?
#
loop_
_entity_poly.entity_id
_entity_poly.type
_entity_poly.pdbx_seq_one_letter_code
_entity_poly.pdbx_strand_id
1 'polypeptide(L)'
;MSFNIVQKIDDRVEIRNVLLSVFDKTGLDALVSGLLSACPHVRFYSTGGTYKAVQALLGADAAKRLVSVSDYTGQPEMQGGLVKTLDFKIYLGLLGETYNAAHQADLQRTGAVAFDMVVANLYPFKQVIAQAGVSPEQARTNIDIGGPCMIRAAAKNYIRVASVTDAADYPALIAEAGAHGGSLSFATRLALMKKAFAHTAAYDAAIAAHFAPLDAAQTGAAYSLPCPA
;
A
#
# COMPACT_ATOMS: atom_id res chain seq x y z
N MET A 1 -5.16 20.84 18.89
CA MET A 1 -4.96 20.65 17.43
C MET A 1 -6.26 21.00 16.74
N SER A 2 -6.26 21.95 15.79
CA SER A 2 -7.40 22.13 14.90
C SER A 2 -7.38 21.04 13.83
N PHE A 3 -8.50 20.35 13.64
CA PHE A 3 -8.62 19.43 12.52
C PHE A 3 -8.77 20.23 11.22
N ASN A 4 -8.02 19.84 10.20
CA ASN A 4 -8.22 20.37 8.86
C ASN A 4 -9.48 19.74 8.25
N ILE A 5 -10.49 20.55 7.93
CA ILE A 5 -11.74 20.09 7.30
C ILE A 5 -11.72 20.50 5.83
N VAL A 6 -11.66 19.51 4.94
CA VAL A 6 -11.57 19.74 3.50
C VAL A 6 -12.94 20.14 2.95
N GLN A 7 -13.00 21.29 2.29
CA GLN A 7 -14.22 21.80 1.64
C GLN A 7 -14.16 21.75 0.11
N LYS A 8 -12.95 21.65 -0.47
CA LYS A 8 -12.71 21.63 -1.91
C LYS A 8 -11.91 20.40 -2.29
N ILE A 9 -12.40 19.64 -3.27
CA ILE A 9 -11.77 18.45 -3.84
C ILE A 9 -11.99 18.43 -5.35
N ASP A 10 -11.24 17.58 -6.05
CA ASP A 10 -11.43 17.32 -7.47
C ASP A 10 -12.29 16.06 -7.65
N ASP A 11 -13.27 16.10 -8.56
CA ASP A 11 -14.01 14.89 -8.93
C ASP A 11 -13.05 13.88 -9.56
N ARG A 12 -12.28 14.29 -10.57
CA ARG A 12 -11.33 13.43 -11.27
C ARG A 12 -9.90 13.72 -10.88
N VAL A 13 -9.15 12.65 -10.58
CA VAL A 13 -7.73 12.71 -10.26
C VAL A 13 -6.97 11.83 -11.25
N GLU A 14 -6.02 12.43 -11.95
CA GLU A 14 -5.12 11.76 -12.89
C GLU A 14 -4.12 10.87 -12.13
N ILE A 15 -3.89 9.65 -12.63
CA ILE A 15 -2.93 8.72 -12.06
C ILE A 15 -1.53 9.01 -12.64
N ARG A 16 -0.65 9.56 -11.81
CA ARG A 16 0.75 9.85 -12.18
C ARG A 16 1.75 9.08 -11.33
N ASN A 17 1.55 9.00 -10.02
CA ASN A 17 2.47 8.29 -9.11
C ASN A 17 1.72 7.14 -8.43
N VAL A 18 2.14 5.91 -8.72
CA VAL A 18 1.52 4.68 -8.21
C VAL A 18 2.49 3.95 -7.30
N LEU A 19 2.09 3.69 -6.05
CA LEU A 19 2.85 2.89 -5.10
C LEU A 19 2.35 1.44 -5.13
N LEU A 20 3.22 0.50 -5.50
CA LEU A 20 2.92 -0.92 -5.68
C LEU A 20 3.62 -1.76 -4.60
N SER A 21 2.84 -2.50 -3.81
CA SER A 21 3.36 -3.45 -2.83
C SER A 21 2.39 -4.61 -2.64
N VAL A 22 2.48 -5.63 -3.50
CA VAL A 22 1.58 -6.79 -3.51
C VAL A 22 2.30 -8.09 -3.13
N PHE A 23 1.71 -8.82 -2.20
CA PHE A 23 2.10 -10.21 -1.93
C PHE A 23 1.66 -11.10 -3.10
N ASP A 24 0.35 -11.16 -3.36
CA ASP A 24 -0.23 -11.85 -4.51
C ASP A 24 -0.09 -10.99 -5.77
N LYS A 25 0.59 -11.53 -6.79
CA LYS A 25 0.92 -10.81 -8.04
C LYS A 25 -0.07 -11.10 -9.16
N THR A 26 -1.18 -11.79 -8.86
CA THR A 26 -2.25 -12.05 -9.82
C THR A 26 -2.71 -10.75 -10.48
N GLY A 27 -2.70 -10.72 -11.82
CA GLY A 27 -3.12 -9.58 -12.62
C GLY A 27 -2.20 -8.36 -12.60
N LEU A 28 -1.03 -8.43 -11.96
CA LEU A 28 -0.08 -7.31 -11.87
C LEU A 28 0.44 -6.88 -13.25
N ASP A 29 0.66 -7.85 -14.15
CA ASP A 29 1.07 -7.64 -15.54
C ASP A 29 0.03 -6.85 -16.34
N ALA A 30 -1.24 -7.25 -16.23
CA ALA A 30 -2.36 -6.57 -16.86
C ALA A 30 -2.54 -5.15 -16.29
N LEU A 31 -2.41 -5.00 -14.97
CA LEU A 31 -2.47 -3.69 -14.30
C LEU A 31 -1.38 -2.75 -14.80
N VAL A 32 -0.11 -3.17 -14.77
CA VAL A 32 1.02 -2.33 -15.17
C VAL A 32 0.88 -1.92 -16.64
N SER A 33 0.59 -2.86 -17.52
CA SER A 33 0.44 -2.61 -18.97
C SER A 33 -0.77 -1.72 -19.28
N GLY A 34 -1.89 -1.95 -18.59
CA GLY A 34 -3.10 -1.17 -18.73
C GLY A 34 -2.93 0.27 -18.25
N LEU A 35 -2.26 0.47 -17.10
CA LEU A 35 -1.97 1.81 -16.59
C LEU A 35 -0.98 2.57 -17.48
N LEU A 36 0.05 1.91 -18.03
CA LEU A 36 0.95 2.55 -18.99
C LEU A 36 0.21 3.04 -20.24
N SER A 37 -0.76 2.26 -20.70
CA SER A 37 -1.58 2.59 -21.89
C SER A 37 -2.57 3.71 -21.60
N ALA A 38 -3.23 3.68 -20.43
CA ALA A 38 -4.24 4.66 -20.04
C ALA A 38 -3.63 5.97 -19.50
N CYS A 39 -2.42 5.92 -18.93
CA CYS A 39 -1.81 7.03 -18.19
C CYS A 39 -0.38 7.28 -18.71
N PRO A 40 -0.19 8.13 -19.74
CA PRO A 40 1.10 8.32 -20.40
C PRO A 40 2.24 8.80 -19.49
N HIS A 41 1.91 9.43 -18.35
CA HIS A 41 2.89 9.99 -17.41
C HIS A 41 3.05 9.16 -16.13
N VAL A 42 2.46 7.95 -16.07
CA VAL A 42 2.53 7.12 -14.88
C VAL A 42 3.97 6.73 -14.54
N ARG A 43 4.30 6.80 -13.25
CA ARG A 43 5.52 6.32 -12.62
C ARG A 43 5.15 5.41 -11.46
N PHE A 44 5.82 4.28 -11.38
CA PHE A 44 5.65 3.27 -10.37
C PHE A 44 6.73 3.41 -9.29
N TYR A 45 6.33 3.21 -8.05
CA TYR A 45 7.19 3.15 -6.88
C TYR A 45 6.97 1.79 -6.24
N SER A 46 8.03 1.02 -6.01
CA SER A 46 7.86 -0.34 -5.48
C SER A 46 9.08 -0.84 -4.70
N THR A 47 8.92 -1.97 -4.00
CA THR A 47 9.95 -2.60 -3.17
C THR A 47 9.92 -4.13 -3.33
N GLY A 48 11.03 -4.78 -2.99
CA GLY A 48 11.13 -6.24 -2.84
C GLY A 48 10.69 -7.01 -4.08
N GLY A 49 9.90 -8.07 -3.87
CA GLY A 49 9.43 -8.95 -4.95
C GLY A 49 8.52 -8.26 -5.96
N THR A 50 7.76 -7.24 -5.53
CA THR A 50 6.91 -6.46 -6.44
C THR A 50 7.76 -5.61 -7.38
N TYR A 51 8.79 -4.94 -6.86
CA TYR A 51 9.72 -4.17 -7.68
C TYR A 51 10.36 -5.04 -8.77
N LYS A 52 10.87 -6.22 -8.42
CA LYS A 52 11.49 -7.15 -9.38
C LYS A 52 10.51 -7.59 -10.47
N ALA A 53 9.27 -7.89 -10.10
CA ALA A 53 8.23 -8.26 -11.06
C ALA A 53 7.91 -7.11 -12.03
N VAL A 54 7.68 -5.90 -11.51
CA VAL A 54 7.40 -4.72 -12.34
C VAL A 54 8.61 -4.35 -13.20
N GLN A 55 9.83 -4.47 -12.69
CA GLN A 55 11.06 -4.25 -13.44
C GLN A 55 11.15 -5.19 -14.64
N ALA A 56 10.85 -6.49 -14.44
CA ALA A 56 10.84 -7.47 -15.52
C ALA A 56 9.77 -7.15 -16.58
N LEU A 57 8.59 -6.70 -16.17
CA LEU A 57 7.51 -6.30 -17.07
C LEU A 57 7.88 -5.06 -17.91
N LEU A 58 8.59 -4.10 -17.33
CA LEU A 58 8.97 -2.85 -17.99
C LEU A 58 10.20 -2.97 -18.89
N GLY A 59 11.08 -3.94 -18.63
CA GLY A 59 12.32 -4.14 -19.41
C GLY A 59 13.17 -2.86 -19.48
N ALA A 60 13.47 -2.41 -20.70
CA ALA A 60 14.31 -1.23 -20.94
C ALA A 60 13.71 0.09 -20.43
N ASP A 61 12.39 0.17 -20.28
CA ASP A 61 11.72 1.38 -19.78
C ASP A 61 11.69 1.47 -18.25
N ALA A 62 12.14 0.44 -17.54
CA ALA A 62 12.14 0.40 -16.08
C ALA A 62 12.86 1.62 -15.47
N ALA A 63 14.01 2.02 -16.03
CA ALA A 63 14.78 3.16 -15.52
C ALA A 63 14.02 4.50 -15.59
N LYS A 64 13.04 4.63 -16.49
CA LYS A 64 12.23 5.84 -16.65
C LYS A 64 10.92 5.79 -15.86
N ARG A 65 10.39 4.59 -15.66
CA ARG A 65 9.02 4.35 -15.17
C ARG A 65 8.95 3.77 -13.77
N LEU A 66 10.02 3.20 -13.24
CA LEU A 66 10.04 2.51 -11.95
C LEU A 66 11.12 3.08 -11.04
N VAL A 67 10.72 3.40 -9.82
CA VAL A 67 11.61 3.90 -8.76
C VAL A 67 11.54 2.92 -7.60
N SER A 68 12.68 2.50 -7.05
CA SER A 68 12.66 1.69 -5.84
C SER A 68 12.29 2.57 -4.65
N VAL A 69 11.57 2.00 -3.66
CA VAL A 69 11.20 2.74 -2.45
C VAL A 69 12.45 3.19 -1.68
N SER A 70 13.52 2.37 -1.66
CA SER A 70 14.79 2.76 -1.03
C SER A 70 15.45 3.94 -1.73
N ASP A 71 15.48 3.98 -3.06
CA ASP A 71 16.02 5.14 -3.80
C ASP A 71 15.15 6.40 -3.56
N TYR A 72 13.83 6.22 -3.49
CA TYR A 72 12.91 7.33 -3.26
C TYR A 72 13.06 7.94 -1.86
N THR A 73 13.17 7.09 -0.83
CA THR A 73 13.26 7.50 0.58
C THR A 73 14.69 7.85 1.01
N GLY A 74 15.70 7.30 0.33
CA GLY A 74 17.10 7.38 0.71
C GLY A 74 17.49 6.43 1.84
N GLN A 75 16.62 5.50 2.23
CA GLN A 75 16.85 4.56 3.32
C GLN A 75 16.98 3.12 2.81
N PRO A 76 18.04 2.38 3.18
CA PRO A 76 18.14 0.96 2.88
C PRO A 76 17.08 0.17 3.65
N GLU A 77 16.62 -0.95 3.08
CA GLU A 77 15.69 -1.84 3.76
C GLU A 77 16.36 -2.48 4.99
N MET A 78 15.62 -2.56 6.10
CA MET A 78 16.09 -3.33 7.27
C MET A 78 16.18 -4.82 6.92
N GLN A 79 17.18 -5.51 7.49
CA GLN A 79 17.33 -6.95 7.33
C GLN A 79 16.03 -7.69 7.72
N GLY A 80 15.69 -8.73 6.96
CA GLY A 80 14.40 -9.41 7.08
C GLY A 80 13.26 -8.70 6.34
N GLY A 81 13.56 -7.60 5.65
CA GLY A 81 12.57 -6.84 4.89
C GLY A 81 11.56 -6.11 5.77
N LEU A 82 11.92 -5.85 7.03
CA LEU A 82 11.14 -5.03 7.93
C LEU A 82 11.33 -3.54 7.58
N VAL A 83 10.40 -2.68 7.97
CA VAL A 83 10.48 -1.21 7.85
C VAL A 83 10.96 -0.73 6.45
N LYS A 84 10.17 -1.00 5.41
CA LYS A 84 10.46 -0.54 4.03
C LYS A 84 9.69 0.71 3.65
N THR A 85 8.39 0.69 3.93
CA THR A 85 7.43 1.72 3.49
C THR A 85 6.95 2.60 4.64
N LEU A 86 7.47 2.37 5.84
CA LEU A 86 7.20 3.16 7.05
C LEU A 86 8.09 4.41 7.08
N ASP A 87 7.99 5.25 6.04
CA ASP A 87 8.82 6.44 5.87
C ASP A 87 7.96 7.70 5.69
N PHE A 88 8.30 8.78 6.38
CA PHE A 88 7.53 10.03 6.38
C PHE A 88 7.33 10.60 4.97
N LYS A 89 8.30 10.42 4.06
CA LYS A 89 8.24 10.93 2.68
C LYS A 89 7.15 10.23 1.86
N ILE A 90 6.87 8.96 2.17
CA ILE A 90 5.73 8.23 1.59
C ILE A 90 4.41 8.77 2.15
N TYR A 91 4.30 8.92 3.47
CA TYR A 91 3.05 9.36 4.10
C TYR A 91 2.72 10.82 3.83
N LEU A 92 3.72 11.70 3.65
CA LEU A 92 3.50 13.05 3.13
C LEU A 92 2.84 13.00 1.74
N GLY A 93 3.35 12.14 0.87
CA GLY A 93 2.80 11.93 -0.47
C GLY A 93 1.39 11.33 -0.50
N LEU A 94 1.07 10.45 0.46
CA LEU A 94 -0.25 9.80 0.57
C LEU A 94 -1.29 10.68 1.26
N LEU A 95 -0.90 11.47 2.25
CA LEU A 95 -1.82 12.23 3.11
C LEU A 95 -1.89 13.72 2.77
N GLY A 96 -0.98 14.23 1.92
CA GLY A 96 -1.02 15.60 1.42
C GLY A 96 -2.31 15.88 0.65
N GLU A 97 -2.86 17.08 0.85
CA GLU A 97 -4.11 17.51 0.23
C GLU A 97 -3.84 18.55 -0.85
N THR A 98 -4.52 18.43 -2.00
CA THR A 98 -4.29 19.28 -3.18
C THR A 98 -4.41 20.78 -2.89
N TYR A 99 -5.43 21.18 -2.11
CA TYR A 99 -5.77 22.60 -1.88
C TYR A 99 -5.27 23.15 -0.54
N ASN A 100 -4.40 22.42 0.17
CA ASN A 100 -3.81 22.88 1.42
C ASN A 100 -2.38 23.40 1.16
N ALA A 101 -2.18 24.71 1.26
CA ALA A 101 -0.90 25.36 0.96
C ALA A 101 0.26 24.86 1.84
N ALA A 102 0.01 24.56 3.12
CA ALA A 102 1.04 24.03 4.01
C ALA A 102 1.45 22.60 3.58
N HIS A 103 0.49 21.75 3.20
CA HIS A 103 0.79 20.41 2.69
C HIS A 103 1.59 20.50 1.38
N GLN A 104 1.26 21.43 0.48
CA GLN A 104 2.02 21.63 -0.75
C GLN A 104 3.45 22.12 -0.47
N ALA A 105 3.64 23.02 0.49
CA ALA A 105 4.96 23.48 0.92
C ALA A 105 5.80 22.34 1.51
N ASP A 106 5.19 21.45 2.30
CA ASP A 106 5.87 20.27 2.85
C ASP A 106 6.31 19.29 1.75
N LEU A 107 5.43 18.99 0.79
CA LEU A 107 5.78 18.13 -0.35
C LEU A 107 6.99 18.67 -1.12
N GLN A 108 7.00 19.99 -1.40
CA GLN A 108 8.11 20.66 -2.06
C GLN A 108 9.40 20.61 -1.22
N ARG A 109 9.31 21.00 0.06
CA ARG A 109 10.45 21.05 0.99
C ARG A 109 11.12 19.70 1.16
N THR A 110 10.35 18.60 1.19
CA THR A 110 10.90 17.26 1.38
C THR A 110 11.18 16.51 0.07
N GLY A 111 10.85 17.12 -1.08
CA GLY A 111 10.88 16.43 -2.38
C GLY A 111 9.99 15.19 -2.42
N ALA A 112 8.90 15.18 -1.66
CA ALA A 112 7.93 14.09 -1.67
C ALA A 112 7.01 14.24 -2.89
N VAL A 113 6.73 13.14 -3.56
CA VAL A 113 5.74 13.12 -4.65
C VAL A 113 4.36 12.87 -4.07
N ALA A 114 3.35 13.51 -4.63
CA ALA A 114 1.96 13.22 -4.29
C ALA A 114 1.54 11.91 -4.99
N PHE A 115 1.13 10.91 -4.21
CA PHE A 115 0.74 9.59 -4.71
C PHE A 115 -0.74 9.55 -5.06
N ASP A 116 -1.09 9.10 -6.25
CA ASP A 116 -2.46 9.11 -6.76
C ASP A 116 -3.14 7.75 -6.59
N MET A 117 -2.35 6.68 -6.50
CA MET A 117 -2.84 5.33 -6.32
C MET A 117 -1.86 4.51 -5.47
N VAL A 118 -2.43 3.72 -4.56
CA VAL A 118 -1.74 2.62 -3.89
C VAL A 118 -2.38 1.32 -4.35
N VAL A 119 -1.56 0.37 -4.79
CA VAL A 119 -2.00 -1.00 -5.03
C VAL A 119 -1.24 -1.91 -4.09
N ALA A 120 -1.95 -2.45 -3.12
CA ALA A 120 -1.36 -3.29 -2.09
C ALA A 120 -2.34 -4.36 -1.63
N ASN A 121 -1.84 -5.60 -1.52
CA ASN A 121 -2.53 -6.68 -0.83
C ASN A 121 -1.61 -7.25 0.25
N LEU A 122 -2.23 -7.75 1.32
CA LEU A 122 -1.55 -8.09 2.56
C LEU A 122 -0.94 -9.48 2.52
N TYR A 123 -0.02 -9.74 3.45
CA TYR A 123 0.48 -11.09 3.69
C TYR A 123 -0.70 -12.03 4.00
N PRO A 124 -0.63 -13.31 3.59
CA PRO A 124 -1.76 -14.22 3.68
C PRO A 124 -1.92 -14.78 5.11
N PHE A 125 -2.05 -13.91 6.11
CA PHE A 125 -2.08 -14.28 7.53
C PHE A 125 -3.11 -15.37 7.83
N LYS A 126 -4.33 -15.25 7.27
CA LYS A 126 -5.38 -16.27 7.39
C LYS A 126 -4.96 -17.64 6.84
N GLN A 127 -4.18 -17.68 5.77
CA GLN A 127 -3.68 -18.94 5.21
C GLN A 127 -2.56 -19.52 6.08
N VAL A 128 -1.69 -18.67 6.64
CA VAL A 128 -0.61 -19.08 7.55
C VAL A 128 -1.19 -19.72 8.82
N ILE A 129 -2.16 -19.06 9.47
CA ILE A 129 -2.75 -19.58 10.71
C ILE A 129 -3.64 -20.81 10.50
N ALA A 130 -4.02 -21.12 9.26
CA ALA A 130 -4.76 -22.33 8.90
C ALA A 130 -3.85 -23.56 8.73
N GLN A 131 -2.53 -23.37 8.68
CA GLN A 131 -1.57 -24.47 8.58
C GLN A 131 -1.52 -25.26 9.89
N ALA A 132 -1.53 -26.59 9.79
CA ALA A 132 -1.41 -27.45 10.95
C ALA A 132 -0.06 -27.24 11.65
N GLY A 133 -0.09 -27.03 12.97
CA GLY A 133 1.12 -26.87 13.78
C GLY A 133 1.81 -25.52 13.66
N VAL A 134 1.16 -24.50 13.09
CA VAL A 134 1.69 -23.12 13.07
C VAL A 134 1.98 -22.65 14.50
N SER A 135 3.22 -22.22 14.74
CA SER A 135 3.61 -21.69 16.04
C SER A 135 3.18 -20.22 16.20
N PRO A 136 3.03 -19.73 17.44
CA PRO A 136 2.77 -18.31 17.70
C PRO A 136 3.81 -17.38 17.04
N GLU A 137 5.08 -17.80 17.01
CA GLU A 137 6.16 -17.03 16.37
C GLU A 137 6.05 -17.00 14.84
N GLN A 138 5.64 -18.12 14.23
CA GLN A 138 5.37 -18.17 12.78
C GLN A 138 4.18 -17.27 12.42
N ALA A 139 3.11 -17.30 13.22
CA ALA A 139 1.99 -16.39 13.04
C ALA A 139 2.44 -14.92 13.21
N ARG A 140 3.14 -14.59 14.30
CA ARG A 140 3.64 -13.23 14.59
C ARG A 140 4.50 -12.67 13.45
N THR A 141 5.41 -13.48 12.91
CA THR A 141 6.29 -13.08 11.81
C THR A 141 5.53 -12.77 10.50
N ASN A 142 4.33 -13.32 10.33
CA ASN A 142 3.48 -13.09 9.16
C ASN A 142 2.47 -11.94 9.32
N ILE A 143 2.55 -11.17 10.41
CA ILE A 143 1.78 -9.94 10.58
C ILE A 143 2.41 -8.84 9.73
N ASP A 144 1.66 -8.33 8.77
CA ASP A 144 2.05 -7.21 7.93
C ASP A 144 1.78 -5.89 8.66
N ILE A 145 2.80 -5.03 8.71
CA ILE A 145 2.70 -3.69 9.28
C ILE A 145 2.63 -2.63 8.18
N GLY A 146 3.48 -2.75 7.16
CA GLY A 146 3.62 -1.75 6.11
C GLY A 146 2.40 -1.70 5.20
N GLY A 147 1.86 -2.86 4.81
CA GLY A 147 0.68 -3.00 3.96
C GLY A 147 -0.53 -2.27 4.54
N PRO A 148 -1.00 -2.60 5.76
CA PRO A 148 -2.16 -1.94 6.36
C PRO A 148 -1.95 -0.44 6.56
N CYS A 149 -0.73 0.01 6.91
CA CYS A 149 -0.44 1.43 7.06
C CYS A 149 -0.61 2.20 5.75
N MET A 150 -0.05 1.70 4.65
CA MET A 150 -0.19 2.33 3.31
C MET A 150 -1.64 2.32 2.84
N ILE A 151 -2.32 1.18 2.96
CA ILE A 151 -3.72 1.02 2.54
C ILE A 151 -4.62 2.02 3.28
N ARG A 152 -4.48 2.11 4.61
CA ARG A 152 -5.27 3.03 5.45
C ARG A 152 -4.94 4.49 5.16
N ALA A 153 -3.68 4.83 4.94
CA ALA A 153 -3.28 6.20 4.58
C ALA A 153 -3.91 6.64 3.25
N ALA A 154 -3.81 5.80 2.21
CA ALA A 154 -4.44 6.05 0.92
C ALA A 154 -5.97 6.13 1.03
N ALA A 155 -6.58 5.17 1.74
CA ALA A 155 -8.02 5.11 1.93
C ALA A 155 -8.55 6.33 2.71
N LYS A 156 -7.83 6.80 3.73
CA LYS A 156 -8.18 8.05 4.43
C LYS A 156 -8.23 9.23 3.46
N ASN A 157 -7.25 9.34 2.56
CA ASN A 157 -7.15 10.44 1.61
C ASN A 157 -7.83 10.12 0.26
N TYR A 158 -8.94 9.37 0.26
CA TYR A 158 -9.67 8.97 -0.95
C TYR A 158 -10.16 10.14 -1.81
N ILE A 159 -10.26 11.33 -1.21
CA ILE A 159 -10.51 12.58 -1.93
C ILE A 159 -9.49 12.82 -3.05
N ARG A 160 -8.29 12.25 -2.92
CA ARG A 160 -7.19 12.32 -3.90
C ARG A 160 -6.67 10.94 -4.33
N VAL A 161 -6.55 9.97 -3.42
CA VAL A 161 -5.79 8.73 -3.63
C VAL A 161 -6.70 7.52 -3.82
N ALA A 162 -6.46 6.71 -4.86
CA ALA A 162 -7.12 5.42 -5.04
C ALA A 162 -6.42 4.32 -4.21
N SER A 163 -7.14 3.66 -3.29
CA SER A 163 -6.59 2.55 -2.46
C SER A 163 -7.09 1.20 -2.97
N VAL A 164 -6.30 0.53 -3.81
CA VAL A 164 -6.67 -0.72 -4.49
C VAL A 164 -6.10 -1.91 -3.72
N THR A 165 -6.98 -2.83 -3.31
CA THR A 165 -6.62 -3.98 -2.46
C THR A 165 -6.92 -5.34 -3.07
N ASP A 166 -7.52 -5.38 -4.25
CA ASP A 166 -8.01 -6.59 -4.90
C ASP A 166 -7.79 -6.51 -6.41
N ALA A 167 -7.22 -7.58 -6.98
CA ALA A 167 -6.94 -7.69 -8.40
C ALA A 167 -8.19 -7.72 -9.28
N ALA A 168 -9.34 -8.12 -8.71
CA ALA A 168 -10.62 -8.09 -9.43
C ALA A 168 -11.04 -6.67 -9.87
N ASP A 169 -10.53 -5.63 -9.22
CA ASP A 169 -10.86 -4.24 -9.56
C ASP A 169 -10.04 -3.71 -10.75
N TYR A 170 -8.89 -4.33 -11.08
CA TYR A 170 -7.95 -3.79 -12.08
C TYR A 170 -8.60 -3.51 -13.45
N PRO A 171 -9.40 -4.43 -14.05
CA PRO A 171 -9.97 -4.20 -15.37
C PRO A 171 -10.87 -2.96 -15.44
N ALA A 172 -11.71 -2.76 -14.42
CA ALA A 172 -12.62 -1.60 -14.37
C ALA A 172 -11.85 -0.29 -14.19
N LEU A 173 -10.80 -0.29 -13.35
CA LEU A 173 -9.97 0.89 -13.14
C LEU A 173 -9.20 1.29 -14.39
N ILE A 174 -8.65 0.32 -15.12
CA ILE A 174 -7.95 0.56 -16.39
C ILE A 174 -8.91 1.12 -17.44
N ALA A 175 -10.12 0.55 -17.54
CA ALA A 175 -11.13 1.02 -18.48
C ALA A 175 -11.59 2.45 -18.16
N GLU A 176 -11.85 2.76 -16.88
CA GLU A 176 -12.21 4.11 -16.46
C GLU A 176 -11.08 5.11 -16.75
N ALA A 177 -9.84 4.78 -16.38
CA ALA A 177 -8.69 5.63 -16.65
C ALA A 177 -8.52 5.87 -18.16
N GLY A 178 -8.64 4.83 -18.99
CA GLY A 178 -8.53 4.94 -20.45
C GLY A 178 -9.62 5.82 -21.07
N ALA A 179 -10.85 5.75 -20.58
CA ALA A 179 -11.97 6.57 -21.06
C ALA A 179 -11.88 8.04 -20.62
N HIS A 180 -11.09 8.34 -19.59
CA HIS A 180 -11.09 9.64 -18.92
C HIS A 180 -9.69 10.25 -18.77
N GLY A 181 -8.83 10.07 -19.76
CA GLY A 181 -7.53 10.75 -19.82
C GLY A 181 -6.60 10.40 -18.65
N GLY A 182 -6.61 9.13 -18.23
CA GLY A 182 -5.79 8.62 -17.14
C GLY A 182 -6.33 8.93 -15.74
N SER A 183 -7.59 9.36 -15.62
CA SER A 183 -8.18 9.79 -14.33
C SER A 183 -9.26 8.86 -13.80
N LEU A 184 -9.34 8.76 -12.47
CA LEU A 184 -10.43 8.09 -11.76
C LEU A 184 -11.36 9.13 -11.14
N SER A 185 -12.65 8.83 -11.07
CA SER A 185 -13.68 9.66 -10.44
C SER A 185 -13.66 9.57 -8.91
N PHE A 186 -14.29 10.54 -8.25
CA PHE A 186 -14.46 10.56 -6.80
C PHE A 186 -15.26 9.35 -6.34
N ALA A 187 -16.31 8.99 -7.09
CA ALA A 187 -17.14 7.84 -6.81
C ALA A 187 -16.32 6.53 -6.77
N THR A 188 -15.42 6.33 -7.73
CA THR A 188 -14.50 5.18 -7.75
C THR A 188 -13.55 5.19 -6.56
N ARG A 189 -12.90 6.32 -6.26
CA ARG A 189 -11.99 6.41 -5.11
C ARG A 189 -12.70 6.18 -3.77
N LEU A 190 -13.94 6.65 -3.63
CA LEU A 190 -14.80 6.39 -2.46
C LEU A 190 -15.16 4.91 -2.34
N ALA A 191 -15.48 4.23 -3.44
CA ALA A 191 -15.77 2.79 -3.43
C ALA A 191 -14.53 1.98 -3.01
N LEU A 192 -13.37 2.31 -3.57
CA LEU A 192 -12.08 1.72 -3.20
C LEU A 192 -11.75 1.93 -1.72
N MET A 193 -11.97 3.13 -1.18
CA MET A 193 -11.79 3.42 0.25
C MET A 193 -12.61 2.50 1.15
N LYS A 194 -13.90 2.30 0.83
CA LYS A 194 -14.77 1.41 1.61
C LYS A 194 -14.22 -0.02 1.62
N LYS A 195 -13.81 -0.51 0.44
CA LYS A 195 -13.21 -1.85 0.29
C LYS A 195 -11.90 -1.98 1.06
N ALA A 196 -11.02 -0.98 0.99
CA ALA A 196 -9.74 -0.93 1.68
C ALA A 196 -9.87 -0.98 3.22
N PHE A 197 -10.79 -0.21 3.79
CA PHE A 197 -11.04 -0.27 5.24
C PHE A 197 -11.71 -1.59 5.66
N ALA A 198 -12.61 -2.14 4.86
CA ALA A 198 -13.16 -3.47 5.11
C ALA A 198 -12.07 -4.56 5.08
N HIS A 199 -11.15 -4.48 4.11
CA HIS A 199 -10.02 -5.41 3.98
C HIS A 199 -9.11 -5.39 5.20
N THR A 200 -8.70 -4.19 5.64
CA THR A 200 -7.83 -4.04 6.83
C THR A 200 -8.54 -4.41 8.13
N ALA A 201 -9.82 -4.08 8.29
CA ALA A 201 -10.61 -4.53 9.44
C ALA A 201 -10.70 -6.06 9.52
N ALA A 202 -10.94 -6.74 8.39
CA ALA A 202 -10.98 -8.20 8.34
C ALA A 202 -9.62 -8.86 8.60
N TYR A 203 -8.52 -8.15 8.29
CA TYR A 203 -7.16 -8.59 8.57
C TYR A 203 -6.85 -8.53 10.06
N ASP A 204 -7.08 -7.37 10.70
CA ASP A 204 -6.84 -7.17 12.13
C ASP A 204 -7.75 -8.07 12.98
N ALA A 205 -9.01 -8.27 12.56
CA ALA A 205 -9.91 -9.22 13.23
C ALA A 205 -9.37 -10.66 13.21
N ALA A 206 -8.70 -11.07 12.14
CA ALA A 206 -8.09 -12.41 12.06
C ALA A 206 -6.89 -12.53 13.00
N ILE A 207 -6.06 -11.49 13.10
CA ILE A 207 -4.95 -11.44 14.06
C ILE A 207 -5.49 -11.53 15.48
N ALA A 208 -6.45 -10.69 15.84
CA ALA A 208 -7.06 -10.68 17.16
C ALA A 208 -7.67 -12.04 17.51
N ALA A 209 -8.45 -12.62 16.59
CA ALA A 209 -9.08 -13.92 16.79
C ALA A 209 -8.05 -15.06 16.97
N HIS A 210 -6.92 -15.03 16.25
CA HIS A 210 -5.89 -16.05 16.38
C HIS A 210 -5.17 -16.01 17.73
N PHE A 211 -4.83 -14.81 18.22
CA PHE A 211 -4.07 -14.66 19.46
C PHE A 211 -4.95 -14.64 20.72
N ALA A 212 -6.24 -14.32 20.62
CA ALA A 212 -7.16 -14.27 21.76
C ALA A 212 -7.20 -15.52 22.67
N PRO A 213 -7.20 -16.77 22.14
CA PRO A 213 -7.23 -17.96 22.99
C PRO A 213 -5.85 -18.37 23.54
N LEU A 214 -4.76 -17.74 23.09
CA LEU A 214 -3.41 -18.13 23.48
C LEU A 214 -3.03 -17.48 24.83
N ASP A 215 -2.54 -18.29 25.76
CA ASP A 215 -1.99 -17.80 27.01
C ASP A 215 -0.47 -17.53 26.92
N ALA A 216 0.10 -17.02 28.02
CA ALA A 216 1.52 -16.71 28.12
C ALA A 216 2.42 -17.96 28.04
N ALA A 217 1.94 -19.12 28.50
CA ALA A 217 2.71 -20.37 28.46
C ALA A 217 2.76 -20.93 27.03
N GLN A 218 1.62 -20.95 26.33
CA GLN A 218 1.50 -21.38 24.93
C GLN A 218 2.30 -20.48 24.00
N THR A 219 2.23 -19.17 24.20
CA THR A 219 3.00 -18.19 23.42
C THR A 219 4.48 -18.26 23.77
N GLY A 220 4.79 -18.33 25.07
CA GLY A 220 6.14 -18.43 25.62
C GLY A 220 6.90 -19.66 25.16
N ALA A 221 6.22 -20.77 24.88
CA ALA A 221 6.84 -22.01 24.39
C ALA A 221 7.58 -21.85 23.05
N ALA A 222 7.31 -20.78 22.29
CA ALA A 222 8.06 -20.46 21.07
C ALA A 222 9.40 -19.75 21.34
N TYR A 223 9.70 -19.39 22.60
CA TYR A 223 10.81 -18.52 22.98
C TYR A 223 11.65 -19.11 24.12
N SER A 224 12.95 -18.84 24.08
CA SER A 224 13.82 -19.02 25.25
C SER A 224 13.68 -17.82 26.17
N LEU A 225 12.79 -17.91 27.15
CA LEU A 225 12.60 -16.85 28.15
C LEU A 225 13.67 -16.95 29.24
N PRO A 226 14.29 -15.83 29.67
CA PRO A 226 15.21 -15.83 30.80
C PRO A 226 14.48 -16.26 32.08
N CYS A 227 15.16 -17.03 32.93
CA CYS A 227 14.62 -17.41 34.24
C CYS A 227 14.42 -16.14 35.08
N PRO A 228 13.28 -15.97 35.78
CA PRO A 228 13.11 -14.85 36.71
C PRO A 228 14.23 -14.87 37.75
N ALA A 229 14.84 -13.71 37.99
CA ALA A 229 15.88 -13.52 39.00
C ALA A 229 15.30 -13.63 40.43
#